data_AF-A0AAD5UCC1-F1
#
_entry.id   AF-A0AAD5UCC1-F1
#
_cell.length_a   1.000
_cell.length_b   1.000
_cell.length_c   1.000
_cell.angle_alpha   90.00
_cell.angle_beta   90.00
_cell.angle_gamma   90.00
#
_symmetry.space_group_name_H-M   'P 1'
#
loop_
_entity.id
_entity.type
_entity.pdbx_description
1 polymer ?
#
loop_
_entity_poly.entity_id
_entity_poly.type
_entity_poly.pdbx_seq_one_letter_code
_entity_poly.pdbx_strand_id
1 'polypeptide(L)'
;MEILPLVDKTVYTKDPYFCGNPGSPWPKNSQLGACKWNVKPPTPYQVWVSGDRNSPTCSVDSDCQNGLVCGIPSQTPGFDPSNDLHCGKILGYWSPEKACGNNQCNAIVGGTPLNQLFGCTNGIPSCYQQNVGPNCCGCANWNDIGIKVPNTTTTCANSNPNWTSSVLPYLKWIKQTCPTAYVYPYDDMSSTFVCGAYYHQGIDPYHPNDNTNTARYQITFCPGSTQIVQ
;
A
#
# COMPACT_ATOMS: atom_id res chain seq x y z
N MET A 1 -8.02 -7.82 0.94
CA MET A 1 -9.25 -7.47 0.20
C MET A 1 -8.92 -7.53 -1.29
N GLU A 2 -9.71 -8.25 -2.07
CA GLU A 2 -9.62 -8.27 -3.54
C GLU A 2 -10.89 -7.68 -4.14
N ILE A 3 -10.76 -7.00 -5.28
CA ILE A 3 -11.89 -6.48 -6.06
C ILE A 3 -11.89 -7.15 -7.44
N LEU A 4 -12.97 -7.86 -7.76
CA LEU A 4 -13.16 -8.57 -9.02
C LEU A 4 -14.29 -7.92 -9.83
N PRO A 5 -14.06 -7.51 -11.09
CA PRO A 5 -15.15 -7.12 -11.96
C PRO A 5 -15.96 -8.35 -12.38
N LEU A 6 -17.28 -8.23 -12.27
CA LEU A 6 -18.29 -9.24 -12.65
C LEU A 6 -18.71 -9.13 -14.12
N VAL A 7 -18.07 -8.25 -14.89
CA VAL A 7 -18.39 -8.08 -16.31
C VAL A 7 -17.97 -9.32 -17.10
N ASP A 8 -18.95 -9.93 -17.74
CA ASP A 8 -18.78 -11.07 -18.64
C ASP A 8 -18.29 -10.57 -20.01
N LYS A 9 -17.20 -11.18 -20.50
CA LYS A 9 -16.65 -11.12 -21.88
C LYS A 9 -15.81 -9.92 -22.33
N THR A 10 -14.50 -10.22 -22.42
CA THR A 10 -13.63 -10.02 -23.59
C THR A 10 -13.56 -8.64 -24.26
N VAL A 11 -13.04 -7.66 -23.53
CA VAL A 11 -12.17 -6.66 -24.17
C VAL A 11 -10.78 -6.87 -23.60
N TYR A 12 -9.97 -7.69 -24.28
CA TYR A 12 -8.54 -7.80 -23.98
C TYR A 12 -7.87 -6.52 -24.46
N THR A 13 -7.78 -5.54 -23.57
CA THR A 13 -6.84 -4.43 -23.79
C THR A 13 -5.42 -4.93 -23.50
N LYS A 14 -4.42 -4.30 -24.12
CA LYS A 14 -3.01 -4.54 -23.76
C LYS A 14 -2.63 -3.90 -22.41
N ASP A 15 -3.56 -3.18 -21.78
CA ASP A 15 -3.32 -2.48 -20.53
C ASP A 15 -3.48 -3.46 -19.35
N PRO A 16 -2.41 -3.74 -18.59
CA PRO A 16 -2.48 -4.65 -17.45
C PRO A 16 -3.38 -4.16 -16.32
N TYR A 17 -3.71 -2.87 -16.25
CA TYR A 17 -4.60 -2.31 -15.23
C TYR A 17 -6.09 -2.38 -15.59
N PHE A 18 -6.42 -2.71 -16.84
CA PHE A 18 -7.80 -2.89 -17.25
C PHE A 18 -8.36 -4.17 -16.65
N CYS A 19 -9.27 -4.03 -15.69
CA CYS A 19 -9.86 -5.14 -14.98
C CYS A 19 -8.87 -6.15 -14.38
N GLY A 20 -7.72 -5.66 -13.94
CA GLY A 20 -6.59 -6.43 -13.41
C GLY A 20 -6.73 -6.94 -11.97
N ASN A 21 -7.95 -7.11 -11.45
CA ASN A 21 -8.28 -7.66 -10.13
C ASN A 21 -7.30 -7.29 -8.98
N PRO A 22 -7.28 -6.00 -8.57
CA PRO A 22 -6.41 -5.54 -7.50
C PRO A 22 -6.68 -6.28 -6.19
N GLY A 23 -5.61 -6.56 -5.45
CA GLY A 23 -5.69 -7.23 -4.16
C GLY A 23 -5.73 -8.76 -4.25
N SER A 24 -5.70 -9.31 -5.46
CA SER A 24 -5.80 -10.75 -5.71
C SER A 24 -4.48 -11.49 -5.47
N PRO A 25 -4.51 -12.69 -4.86
CA PRO A 25 -3.41 -13.63 -4.96
C PRO A 25 -3.27 -14.26 -6.36
N TRP A 26 -4.25 -14.06 -7.25
CA TRP A 26 -4.26 -14.59 -8.62
C TRP A 26 -4.60 -13.48 -9.62
N PRO A 27 -3.66 -12.55 -9.89
CA PRO A 27 -3.91 -11.48 -10.84
C PRO A 27 -4.27 -12.03 -12.24
N LYS A 28 -5.21 -11.36 -12.91
CA LYS A 28 -5.73 -11.69 -14.25
C LYS A 28 -4.69 -11.47 -15.33
N ASN A 29 -3.75 -10.56 -15.11
CA ASN A 29 -2.64 -10.28 -16.01
C ASN A 29 -1.31 -10.73 -15.39
N SER A 30 -0.53 -11.50 -16.15
CA SER A 30 0.79 -11.99 -15.76
C SER A 30 1.84 -10.90 -15.54
N GLN A 31 1.61 -9.65 -15.93
CA GLN A 31 2.48 -8.50 -15.67
C GLN A 31 2.27 -7.92 -14.26
N LEU A 32 1.13 -8.20 -13.62
CA LEU A 32 0.84 -7.77 -12.26
C LEU A 32 1.48 -8.73 -11.25
N GLY A 33 1.92 -8.17 -10.12
CA GLY A 33 2.31 -8.94 -8.95
C GLY A 33 1.10 -9.42 -8.15
N ALA A 34 1.19 -10.63 -7.60
CA ALA A 34 0.15 -11.22 -6.75
C ALA A 34 0.26 -10.72 -5.31
N CYS A 35 -0.89 -10.50 -4.66
CA CYS A 35 -0.95 -10.20 -3.24
C CYS A 35 -0.79 -11.48 -2.40
N LYS A 36 -0.18 -11.36 -1.22
CA LYS A 36 0.06 -12.47 -0.28
C LYS A 36 -0.45 -12.09 1.09
N TRP A 37 -1.03 -13.06 1.82
CA TRP A 37 -1.59 -12.80 3.15
C TRP A 37 -0.67 -13.28 4.29
N ASN A 38 0.28 -14.16 3.99
CA ASN A 38 1.32 -14.54 4.94
C ASN A 38 2.52 -13.60 4.78
N VAL A 39 2.59 -12.60 5.65
CA VAL A 39 3.60 -11.54 5.57
C VAL A 39 4.19 -11.26 6.94
N LYS A 40 5.46 -10.89 6.95
CA LYS A 40 6.18 -10.49 8.17
C LYS A 40 6.75 -9.09 7.95
N PRO A 41 6.24 -8.07 8.66
CA PRO A 41 6.82 -6.74 8.59
C PRO A 41 8.28 -6.74 9.06
N PRO A 42 9.11 -5.80 8.59
CA PRO A 42 10.50 -5.68 9.02
C PRO A 42 10.62 -5.23 10.48
N THR A 43 9.58 -4.60 11.05
CA THR A 43 9.61 -4.09 12.42
C THR A 43 8.30 -4.38 13.16
N PRO A 44 8.33 -4.61 14.49
CA PRO A 44 7.14 -4.74 15.32
C PRO A 44 6.23 -3.49 15.31
N TYR A 45 6.79 -2.31 15.03
CA TYR A 45 6.04 -1.05 14.92
C TYR A 45 5.01 -1.03 13.78
N GLN A 46 5.08 -1.99 12.86
CA GLN A 46 4.11 -2.13 11.77
C GLN A 46 3.05 -3.19 12.05
N VAL A 47 3.15 -3.90 13.18
CA VAL A 47 2.20 -4.94 13.59
C VAL A 47 1.14 -4.29 14.48
N TRP A 48 -0.13 -4.51 14.16
CA TRP A 48 -1.26 -4.10 14.98
C TRP A 48 -1.75 -5.31 15.79
N VAL A 49 -1.86 -5.17 17.11
CA VAL A 49 -2.25 -6.26 18.01
C VAL A 49 -3.46 -5.94 18.90
N SER A 50 -4.10 -6.98 19.42
CA SER A 50 -5.30 -6.91 20.28
C SER A 50 -5.04 -6.53 21.75
N GLY A 51 -3.80 -6.25 22.14
CA GLY A 51 -3.43 -5.92 23.52
C GLY A 51 -3.86 -4.51 23.97
N ASP A 52 -3.43 -4.12 25.16
CA ASP A 52 -3.59 -2.80 25.78
C ASP A 52 -2.32 -2.43 26.59
N ARG A 53 -2.32 -1.29 27.30
CA ARG A 53 -1.17 -0.87 28.14
C ARG A 53 -0.86 -1.83 29.29
N ASN A 54 -1.77 -2.73 29.66
CA ASN A 54 -1.57 -3.71 30.72
C ASN A 54 -0.99 -5.02 30.18
N SER A 55 -0.98 -5.19 28.87
CA SER A 55 -0.41 -6.36 28.20
C SER A 55 1.12 -6.37 28.38
N PRO A 56 1.78 -7.54 28.42
CA PRO A 56 3.24 -7.61 28.57
C PRO A 56 3.95 -6.79 27.51
N THR A 57 4.93 -5.98 27.92
CA THR A 57 5.78 -5.23 27.00
C THR A 57 6.70 -6.17 26.23
N CYS A 58 7.07 -5.79 25.02
CA CYS A 58 7.93 -6.60 24.17
C CYS A 58 8.81 -5.72 23.27
N SER A 59 9.86 -6.31 22.71
CA SER A 59 10.68 -5.74 21.63
C SER A 59 10.70 -6.65 20.41
N VAL A 60 10.43 -7.96 20.58
CA VAL A 60 10.40 -8.96 19.52
C VAL A 60 9.33 -10.02 19.81
N ASP A 61 8.91 -10.78 18.78
CA ASP A 61 7.90 -11.84 18.92
C ASP A 61 8.27 -12.90 19.97
N SER A 62 9.57 -13.17 20.17
CA SER A 62 10.03 -14.16 21.15
C SER A 62 9.83 -13.74 22.60
N ASP A 63 9.56 -12.47 22.87
CA ASP A 63 9.19 -12.00 24.21
C ASP A 63 7.75 -12.40 24.56
N CYS A 64 6.97 -12.76 23.55
CA CYS A 64 5.55 -13.08 23.65
C CYS A 64 5.31 -14.60 23.76
N GLN A 65 4.47 -14.98 24.72
CA GLN A 65 4.10 -16.37 24.96
C GLN A 65 2.84 -16.77 24.19
N ASN A 66 2.58 -18.07 24.09
CA ASN A 66 1.32 -18.63 23.57
C ASN A 66 0.97 -18.21 22.13
N GLY A 67 1.99 -17.98 21.29
CA GLY A 67 1.80 -17.61 19.88
C GLY A 67 1.32 -16.17 19.66
N LEU A 68 1.41 -15.31 20.67
CA LEU A 68 1.23 -13.87 20.53
C LEU A 68 2.43 -13.25 19.80
N VAL A 69 2.21 -12.09 19.19
CA VAL A 69 3.26 -11.34 18.47
C VAL A 69 3.46 -9.98 19.11
N CYS A 70 4.63 -9.39 18.88
CA CYS A 70 4.94 -8.06 19.37
C CYS A 70 4.44 -6.98 18.42
N GLY A 71 3.71 -6.00 18.92
CA GLY A 71 3.21 -4.91 18.09
C GLY A 71 2.57 -3.77 18.86
N ILE A 72 1.98 -2.84 18.13
CA ILE A 72 1.26 -1.69 18.69
C ILE A 72 -0.18 -2.11 19.00
N PRO A 73 -0.64 -2.02 20.26
CA PRO A 73 -1.99 -2.38 20.65
C PRO A 73 -3.08 -1.43 20.11
N SER A 74 -4.28 -1.96 19.91
CA SER A 74 -5.48 -1.17 19.64
C SER A 74 -5.91 -0.43 20.91
N GLN A 75 -6.05 0.90 20.83
CA GLN A 75 -6.66 1.77 21.86
C GLN A 75 -5.74 2.29 22.97
N THR A 76 -5.13 3.45 22.77
CA THR A 76 -5.22 4.59 23.70
C THR A 76 -4.80 5.88 22.96
N PRO A 77 -5.51 7.00 23.13
CA PRO A 77 -4.91 8.32 22.85
C PRO A 77 -3.55 8.44 23.56
N GLY A 78 -2.52 8.91 22.84
CA GLY A 78 -1.18 9.12 23.40
C GLY A 78 -0.26 7.88 23.50
N PHE A 79 -0.52 6.82 22.73
CA PHE A 79 0.46 5.73 22.54
C PHE A 79 1.67 6.24 21.77
N ASP A 80 2.88 6.13 22.34
CA ASP A 80 4.11 6.40 21.60
C ASP A 80 4.52 5.09 20.90
N PRO A 81 4.32 4.96 19.57
CA PRO A 81 4.66 3.75 18.85
C PRO A 81 6.13 3.39 19.05
N SER A 82 6.99 4.36 19.37
CA SER A 82 8.42 4.16 19.67
C SER A 82 8.70 3.35 20.93
N ASN A 83 7.81 3.40 21.92
CA ASN A 83 8.09 2.94 23.30
C ASN A 83 7.06 1.97 23.87
N ASP A 84 5.90 1.84 23.22
CA ASP A 84 4.75 1.12 23.77
C ASP A 84 4.39 -0.10 22.89
N LEU A 85 5.35 -1.01 22.71
CA LEU A 85 5.13 -2.30 22.08
C LEU A 85 4.67 -3.34 23.11
N HIS A 86 3.60 -4.07 22.78
CA HIS A 86 3.00 -5.05 23.66
C HIS A 86 2.70 -6.37 22.93
N CYS A 87 2.69 -7.46 23.68
CA CYS A 87 2.28 -8.75 23.20
C CYS A 87 0.76 -8.81 22.99
N GLY A 88 0.32 -9.29 21.83
CA GLY A 88 -1.10 -9.50 21.56
C GLY A 88 -1.37 -10.38 20.35
N LYS A 89 -2.64 -10.66 20.08
CA LYS A 89 -3.03 -11.35 18.84
C LYS A 89 -2.91 -10.39 17.68
N ILE A 90 -2.37 -10.85 16.55
CA ILE A 90 -2.29 -10.03 15.35
C ILE A 90 -3.70 -9.67 14.86
N LEU A 91 -3.94 -8.36 14.69
CA LEU A 91 -5.18 -7.81 14.13
C LEU A 91 -4.97 -7.30 12.70
N GLY A 92 -3.73 -6.92 12.36
CA GLY A 92 -3.37 -6.44 11.05
C GLY A 92 -2.05 -5.71 11.07
N TYR A 93 -1.93 -4.72 10.18
CA TYR A 93 -0.71 -3.94 10.03
C TYR A 93 -1.04 -2.45 9.94
N TRP A 94 -0.14 -1.64 10.48
CA TRP A 94 -0.19 -0.19 10.34
C TRP A 94 0.50 0.24 9.04
N SER A 95 -0.08 1.24 8.37
CA SER A 95 0.70 1.98 7.37
C SER A 95 1.83 2.74 8.09
N PRO A 96 2.96 3.00 7.43
CA PRO A 96 4.09 3.64 8.09
C PRO A 96 3.73 5.02 8.63
N GLU A 97 2.93 5.81 7.90
CA GLU A 97 2.40 7.10 8.38
C GLU A 97 1.60 6.98 9.69
N LYS A 98 0.76 5.94 9.82
CA LYS A 98 -0.05 5.73 11.03
C LYS A 98 0.76 5.13 12.18
N ALA A 99 1.66 4.19 11.89
CA ALA A 99 2.65 3.70 12.84
C ALA A 99 3.57 4.82 13.35
N CYS A 100 3.79 5.84 12.53
CA CYS A 100 4.63 7.00 12.80
C CYS A 100 4.00 8.07 13.69
N GLY A 101 2.74 7.91 14.10
CA GLY A 101 1.90 8.98 14.63
C GLY A 101 2.42 9.74 15.85
N ASN A 102 3.36 9.19 16.63
CA ASN A 102 3.98 9.90 17.76
C ASN A 102 5.52 9.75 17.78
N ASN A 103 6.20 10.90 17.98
CA ASN A 103 7.62 11.18 18.24
C ASN A 103 8.71 10.66 17.28
N GLN A 104 8.68 9.41 16.80
CA GLN A 104 9.73 8.87 15.91
C GLN A 104 9.73 9.50 14.52
N CYS A 105 8.58 9.98 14.03
CA CYS A 105 8.47 10.55 12.68
C CYS A 105 8.48 12.08 12.65
N ASN A 106 8.82 12.69 13.78
CA ASN A 106 9.32 14.06 13.83
C ASN A 106 10.82 14.16 13.55
N ALA A 107 11.50 13.02 13.35
CA ALA A 107 12.88 13.01 12.87
C ALA A 107 12.98 13.87 11.60
N ILE A 108 13.92 14.81 11.61
CA ILE A 108 14.16 15.70 10.49
C ILE A 108 15.14 15.00 9.55
N VAL A 109 14.69 14.73 8.32
CA VAL A 109 15.50 14.14 7.27
C VAL A 109 15.60 15.14 6.13
N GLY A 110 16.82 15.58 5.80
CA GLY A 110 17.03 16.57 4.74
C GLY A 110 16.34 17.92 5.00
N GLY A 111 16.10 18.27 6.28
CA GLY A 111 15.37 19.49 6.66
C GLY A 111 13.84 19.31 6.72
N THR A 112 13.32 18.11 6.49
CA THR A 112 11.88 17.83 6.46
C THR A 112 11.49 16.77 7.50
N PRO A 113 10.42 16.99 8.29
CA PRO A 113 9.86 15.95 9.16
C PRO A 113 9.48 14.70 8.37
N LEU A 114 9.90 13.53 8.87
CA LEU A 114 9.70 12.25 8.18
C LEU A 114 8.22 11.94 7.91
N ASN A 115 7.31 12.31 8.81
CA ASN A 115 5.87 12.17 8.60
C ASN A 115 5.34 12.95 7.38
N GLN A 116 5.92 14.11 7.07
CA GLN A 116 5.55 14.89 5.88
C GLN A 116 6.08 14.23 4.60
N LEU A 117 7.23 13.58 4.66
CA LEU A 117 7.77 12.78 3.55
C LEU A 117 6.93 11.52 3.28
N PHE A 118 6.37 10.87 4.31
CA PHE A 118 5.45 9.75 4.13
C PHE A 118 4.17 10.15 3.42
N GLY A 119 3.58 11.27 3.80
CA GLY A 119 2.28 11.72 3.31
C GLY A 119 2.33 12.70 2.14
N CYS A 120 3.51 13.14 1.70
CA CYS A 120 3.63 14.24 0.73
C CYS A 120 2.85 15.49 1.15
N THR A 121 2.96 15.90 2.41
CA THR A 121 2.14 16.95 3.01
C THR A 121 2.92 18.25 3.24
N ASN A 122 2.24 19.29 3.73
CA ASN A 122 2.84 20.57 4.12
C ASN A 122 3.69 21.25 3.01
N GLY A 123 3.19 21.18 1.78
CA GLY A 123 3.83 21.83 0.63
C GLY A 123 4.98 21.05 0.01
N ILE A 124 5.23 19.81 0.44
CA ILE A 124 6.18 18.91 -0.23
C ILE A 124 5.53 18.36 -1.51
N PRO A 125 6.04 18.70 -2.70
CA PRO A 125 5.50 18.22 -3.96
C PRO A 125 5.86 16.75 -4.22
N SER A 126 5.06 16.09 -5.05
CA SER A 126 5.35 14.74 -5.54
C SER A 126 6.52 14.75 -6.52
N CYS A 127 7.42 13.75 -6.44
CA CYS A 127 8.51 13.54 -7.38
C CYS A 127 8.02 13.14 -8.80
N TYR A 128 6.71 12.87 -8.97
CA TYR A 128 6.08 12.72 -10.28
C TYR A 128 5.75 14.06 -10.97
N GLN A 129 5.75 15.18 -10.24
CA GLN A 129 5.42 16.48 -10.79
C GLN A 129 6.55 17.03 -11.68
N GLN A 130 6.21 17.53 -12.86
CA GLN A 130 7.17 18.17 -13.76
C GLN A 130 7.81 19.41 -13.12
N ASN A 131 9.09 19.64 -13.42
CA ASN A 131 9.88 20.77 -12.90
C ASN A 131 9.99 20.84 -11.37
N VAL A 132 9.83 19.71 -10.68
CA VAL A 132 9.99 19.65 -9.22
C VAL A 132 11.47 19.62 -8.82
N GLY A 133 11.80 20.27 -7.70
CA GLY A 133 13.14 20.21 -7.11
C GLY A 133 13.43 18.87 -6.40
N PRO A 134 14.65 18.67 -5.88
CA PRO A 134 15.06 17.42 -5.22
C PRO A 134 14.40 17.20 -3.85
N ASN A 135 13.73 18.23 -3.30
CA ASN A 135 12.94 18.16 -2.08
C ASN A 135 11.50 17.77 -2.41
N CYS A 136 11.32 16.58 -2.94
CA CYS A 136 10.02 16.00 -3.30
C CYS A 136 9.79 14.68 -2.54
N CYS A 137 8.59 14.12 -2.61
CA CYS A 137 8.25 12.84 -2.00
C CYS A 137 7.80 11.82 -3.06
N GLY A 138 7.92 10.54 -2.75
CA GLY A 138 7.40 9.49 -3.59
C GLY A 138 8.28 9.15 -4.79
N CYS A 139 7.63 8.63 -5.81
CA CYS A 139 8.25 8.10 -7.02
C CYS A 139 9.21 6.93 -6.79
N ALA A 140 8.68 5.90 -6.13
CA ALA A 140 9.35 4.61 -6.07
C ALA A 140 9.35 3.95 -7.46
N ASN A 141 10.53 3.59 -7.96
CA ASN A 141 10.63 2.65 -9.08
C ASN A 141 10.58 1.21 -8.53
N TRP A 142 9.38 0.65 -8.49
CA TRP A 142 9.11 -0.66 -7.92
C TRP A 142 9.84 -1.80 -8.65
N ASN A 143 9.92 -1.72 -9.98
CA ASN A 143 10.61 -2.72 -10.79
C ASN A 143 12.11 -2.75 -10.51
N ASP A 144 12.75 -1.59 -10.36
CA ASP A 144 14.19 -1.48 -10.05
C ASP A 144 14.55 -2.11 -8.70
N ILE A 145 13.60 -2.17 -7.76
CA ILE A 145 13.80 -2.76 -6.43
C ILE A 145 13.19 -4.16 -6.27
N GLY A 146 12.85 -4.80 -7.40
CA GLY A 146 12.42 -6.21 -7.47
C GLY A 146 10.95 -6.45 -7.13
N ILE A 147 10.11 -5.42 -7.14
CA ILE A 147 8.66 -5.55 -6.96
C ILE A 147 7.99 -5.52 -8.32
N LYS A 148 7.34 -6.63 -8.65
CA LYS A 148 6.68 -6.82 -9.93
C LYS A 148 5.48 -5.88 -10.09
N VAL A 149 5.65 -4.87 -10.94
CA VAL A 149 4.59 -4.01 -11.46
C VAL A 149 4.73 -3.90 -12.98
N PRO A 150 3.65 -3.60 -13.72
CA PRO A 150 3.73 -3.29 -15.15
C PRO A 150 4.84 -2.30 -15.54
N ASN A 151 5.53 -2.58 -16.65
CA ASN A 151 6.58 -1.71 -17.20
C ASN A 151 6.03 -0.36 -17.73
N THR A 152 4.71 -0.23 -17.85
CA THR A 152 4.01 1.02 -18.20
C THR A 152 3.94 2.03 -17.05
N THR A 153 4.47 1.68 -15.89
CA THR A 153 4.61 2.60 -14.74
C THR A 153 5.56 3.76 -15.11
N THR A 154 5.08 5.01 -14.94
CA THR A 154 5.73 6.24 -15.42
C THR A 154 7.06 6.49 -14.73
N THR A 155 8.01 7.08 -15.47
CA THR A 155 9.31 7.54 -14.97
C THR A 155 9.17 8.81 -14.13
N CYS A 156 9.90 8.86 -13.02
CA CYS A 156 9.97 10.01 -12.14
C CYS A 156 10.41 11.29 -12.86
N ALA A 157 9.81 12.42 -12.50
CA ALA A 157 10.28 13.73 -12.95
C ALA A 157 11.53 14.18 -12.15
N ASN A 158 11.64 13.76 -10.89
CA ASN A 158 12.83 13.93 -10.07
C ASN A 158 12.93 12.81 -9.01
N SER A 159 13.96 12.84 -8.17
CA SER A 159 14.14 11.93 -7.04
C SER A 159 14.59 12.69 -5.79
N ASN A 160 14.23 12.17 -4.62
CA ASN A 160 14.70 12.67 -3.33
C ASN A 160 15.46 11.56 -2.59
N PRO A 161 16.80 11.62 -2.50
CA PRO A 161 17.61 10.63 -1.79
C PRO A 161 17.19 10.43 -0.32
N ASN A 162 16.74 11.49 0.35
CA ASN A 162 16.26 11.42 1.74
C ASN A 162 14.98 10.59 1.85
N TRP A 163 14.07 10.76 0.88
CA TRP A 163 12.86 9.95 0.80
C TRP A 163 13.20 8.49 0.47
N THR A 164 14.09 8.26 -0.49
CA THR A 164 14.54 6.92 -0.87
C THR A 164 15.23 6.18 0.29
N SER A 165 16.04 6.85 1.10
CA SER A 165 16.73 6.21 2.22
C SER A 165 15.85 6.01 3.45
N SER A 166 14.88 6.91 3.70
CA SER A 166 14.19 7.00 4.99
C SER A 166 12.73 6.60 4.95
N VAL A 167 12.08 6.69 3.78
CA VAL A 167 10.66 6.35 3.61
C VAL A 167 10.49 5.03 2.85
N LEU A 168 11.17 4.88 1.72
CA LEU A 168 11.00 3.71 0.84
C LEU A 168 11.16 2.36 1.56
N PRO A 169 12.11 2.15 2.50
CA PRO A 169 12.24 0.87 3.20
C PRO A 169 10.97 0.46 3.97
N TYR A 170 10.24 1.42 4.54
CA TYR A 170 8.99 1.17 5.27
C TYR A 170 7.82 0.84 4.33
N LEU A 171 7.85 1.33 3.09
CA LEU A 171 6.82 1.09 2.08
C LEU A 171 7.07 -0.22 1.32
N LYS A 172 8.35 -0.57 1.11
CA LYS A 172 8.78 -1.68 0.26
C LYS A 172 8.10 -3.00 0.66
N TRP A 173 8.05 -3.33 1.94
CA TRP A 173 7.48 -4.61 2.39
C TRP A 173 5.94 -4.66 2.17
N ILE A 174 5.24 -3.53 2.33
CA ILE A 174 3.79 -3.44 2.06
C ILE A 174 3.55 -3.61 0.57
N LYS A 175 4.37 -2.97 -0.26
CA LYS A 175 4.25 -3.08 -1.71
C LYS A 175 4.59 -4.49 -2.20
N GLN A 176 5.60 -5.14 -1.61
CA GLN A 176 5.92 -6.55 -1.88
C GLN A 176 4.77 -7.48 -1.50
N THR A 177 4.05 -7.14 -0.42
CA THR A 177 2.89 -7.89 0.06
C THR A 177 1.74 -7.82 -0.91
N CYS A 178 1.47 -6.65 -1.49
CA CYS A 178 0.41 -6.46 -2.45
C CYS A 178 0.79 -5.40 -3.50
N PRO A 179 1.43 -5.82 -4.62
CA PRO A 179 1.95 -4.89 -5.63
C PRO A 179 0.91 -4.01 -6.32
N THR A 180 -0.36 -4.40 -6.26
CA THR A 180 -1.49 -3.65 -6.85
C THR A 180 -2.14 -2.67 -5.88
N ALA A 181 -1.72 -2.61 -4.62
CA ALA A 181 -2.31 -1.73 -3.61
C ALA A 181 -1.49 -0.43 -3.48
N TYR A 182 -2.18 0.67 -3.20
CA TYR A 182 -1.53 1.92 -2.80
C TYR A 182 -0.85 1.74 -1.46
N VAL A 183 0.42 2.15 -1.35
CA VAL A 183 1.14 2.16 -0.06
C VAL A 183 1.56 3.56 0.39
N TYR A 184 1.48 4.55 -0.50
CA TYR A 184 1.71 5.97 -0.22
C TYR A 184 0.92 6.85 -1.20
N PRO A 185 0.73 8.15 -0.93
CA PRO A 185 0.12 9.07 -1.89
C PRO A 185 0.91 9.12 -3.20
N TYR A 186 0.24 9.22 -4.34
CA TYR A 186 0.86 9.20 -5.66
C TYR A 186 1.43 7.85 -6.12
N ASP A 187 1.10 6.75 -5.45
CA ASP A 187 1.39 5.38 -5.92
C ASP A 187 0.44 4.90 -7.05
N ASP A 188 -0.13 5.85 -7.81
CA ASP A 188 -1.17 5.63 -8.80
C ASP A 188 -0.72 4.71 -9.93
N MET A 189 0.49 4.93 -10.42
CA MET A 189 1.01 4.23 -11.59
C MET A 189 1.04 2.71 -11.43
N SER A 190 1.07 2.20 -10.20
CA SER A 190 1.07 0.76 -9.91
C SER A 190 -0.20 0.25 -9.21
N SER A 191 -1.16 1.13 -8.94
CA SER A 191 -2.27 0.85 -8.04
C SER A 191 -3.64 1.32 -8.54
N THR A 192 -3.69 2.08 -9.64
CA THR A 192 -4.95 2.49 -10.27
C THR A 192 -5.42 1.45 -11.27
N PHE A 193 -6.67 1.02 -11.15
CA PHE A 193 -7.31 0.06 -12.04
C PHE A 193 -8.59 0.67 -12.60
N VAL A 194 -8.89 0.36 -13.85
CA VAL A 194 -10.12 0.82 -14.52
C VAL A 194 -10.87 -0.38 -15.07
N CYS A 195 -12.19 -0.35 -14.93
CA CYS A 195 -13.13 -1.28 -15.57
C CYS A 195 -14.32 -0.49 -16.08
N GLY A 196 -14.83 -0.84 -17.25
CA GLY A 196 -15.89 -0.11 -17.94
C GLY A 196 -15.35 0.68 -19.14
N ALA A 197 -16.22 0.91 -20.13
CA ALA A 197 -15.85 1.56 -21.38
C ALA A 197 -15.58 3.05 -21.18
N TYR A 198 -14.31 3.42 -21.22
CA TYR A 198 -13.90 4.58 -21.99
C TYR A 198 -12.84 4.05 -22.97
N TYR A 199 -13.23 3.91 -24.25
CA TYR A 199 -12.34 3.84 -25.42
C TYR A 199 -11.48 2.54 -25.61
N HIS A 200 -11.23 1.94 -26.78
CA HIS A 200 -11.19 2.38 -28.19
C HIS A 200 -11.52 1.19 -29.13
N GLN A 201 -12.63 1.20 -29.88
CA GLN A 201 -12.76 0.59 -31.23
C GLN A 201 -14.03 1.12 -31.95
N GLY A 202 -14.14 2.43 -32.18
CA GLY A 202 -14.91 3.02 -33.29
C GLY A 202 -16.38 2.63 -33.56
N ILE A 203 -17.08 1.86 -32.72
CA ILE A 203 -18.45 1.39 -33.00
C ILE A 203 -19.24 1.21 -31.68
N ASP A 204 -19.83 2.30 -31.18
CA ASP A 204 -21.17 2.28 -30.56
C ASP A 204 -21.76 3.71 -30.65
N PRO A 205 -22.84 3.95 -31.41
CA PRO A 205 -23.42 5.27 -31.58
C PRO A 205 -24.23 5.78 -30.38
N TYR A 206 -24.44 5.01 -29.30
CA TYR A 206 -25.57 5.33 -28.42
C TYR A 206 -25.31 6.11 -27.12
N HIS A 207 -24.09 6.40 -26.65
CA HIS A 207 -23.95 7.31 -25.48
C HIS A 207 -22.61 8.06 -25.40
N PRO A 208 -22.47 9.23 -26.07
CA PRO A 208 -21.28 10.08 -25.96
C PRO A 208 -21.15 10.83 -24.62
N ASN A 209 -22.15 10.75 -23.74
CA ASN A 209 -22.27 11.56 -22.52
C ASN A 209 -22.30 10.75 -21.21
N ASP A 210 -22.23 9.43 -21.29
CA ASP A 210 -22.31 8.57 -20.10
C ASP A 210 -20.92 8.34 -19.55
N ASN A 211 -20.51 9.23 -18.65
CA ASN A 211 -19.39 9.06 -17.72
C ASN A 211 -19.68 8.01 -16.62
N THR A 212 -20.58 7.06 -16.89
CA THR A 212 -21.07 6.09 -15.93
C THR A 212 -20.30 4.78 -16.04
N ASN A 213 -19.62 4.43 -14.96
CA ASN A 213 -19.04 3.10 -14.80
C ASN A 213 -20.17 2.07 -14.67
N THR A 214 -20.41 1.31 -15.73
CA THR A 214 -21.43 0.25 -15.76
C THR A 214 -20.91 -1.11 -15.28
N ALA A 215 -19.62 -1.20 -14.94
CA ALA A 215 -19.06 -2.44 -14.43
C ALA A 215 -19.60 -2.76 -13.03
N ARG A 216 -19.92 -4.03 -12.82
CA ARG A 216 -20.26 -4.57 -11.50
C ARG A 216 -19.00 -5.16 -10.87
N TYR A 217 -18.90 -5.08 -9.54
CA TYR A 217 -17.74 -5.56 -8.80
C TYR A 217 -18.15 -6.45 -7.64
N GLN A 218 -17.28 -7.40 -7.30
CA GLN A 218 -17.32 -8.18 -6.09
C GLN A 218 -16.10 -7.84 -5.23
N ILE A 219 -16.34 -7.60 -3.95
CA ILE A 219 -15.29 -7.43 -2.95
C ILE A 219 -15.21 -8.71 -2.13
N THR A 220 -14.04 -9.32 -2.08
CA THR A 220 -13.79 -10.53 -1.29
C THR A 220 -12.82 -10.23 -0.16
N PHE A 221 -13.24 -10.54 1.07
CA PHE A 221 -12.37 -10.53 2.23
C PHE A 221 -11.59 -11.85 2.30
N CYS A 222 -10.31 -11.75 2.66
CA CYS A 222 -9.40 -12.89 2.75
C CYS A 222 -9.37 -13.81 1.50
N PRO A 223 -9.27 -13.24 0.28
CA PRO A 223 -9.31 -13.98 -0.96
C PRO A 223 -8.14 -14.96 -1.05
N GLY A 224 -8.40 -16.22 -1.35
CA GLY A 224 -7.37 -17.27 -1.42
C GLY A 224 -6.68 -17.64 -0.12
N SER A 225 -7.17 -17.14 1.01
CA SER A 225 -6.81 -17.71 2.30
C SER A 225 -7.60 -19.01 2.56
N THR A 226 -6.97 -19.96 3.25
CA THR A 226 -7.65 -21.09 3.89
C THR A 226 -7.96 -20.81 5.37
N GLN A 227 -7.54 -19.65 5.89
CA GLN A 227 -7.77 -19.27 7.28
C GLN A 227 -9.08 -18.50 7.41
N ILE A 228 -10.04 -19.12 8.08
CA ILE A 228 -11.24 -18.45 8.59
C ILE A 228 -10.75 -17.42 9.60
N VAL A 229 -11.02 -16.14 9.35
CA VAL A 229 -10.87 -15.09 10.36
C VAL A 229 -11.84 -15.45 11.49
N GLN A 230 -11.32 -16.02 12.58
CA GLN A 230 -12.08 -16.29 13.81
C GLN A 230 -12.03 -15.07 14.74
#